data_AF-A0A7V5TQT6-F1
#
_entry.id   AF-A0A7V5TQT6-F1
#
_cell.length_a   1.000
_cell.length_b   1.000
_cell.length_c   1.000
_cell.angle_alpha   90.00
_cell.angle_beta   90.00
_cell.angle_gamma   90.00
#
_symmetry.space_group_name_H-M   'P 1'
#
loop_
_entity.id
_entity.type
_entity.pdbx_description
1 polymer ?
#
loop_
_entity_poly.entity_id
_entity_poly.type
_entity_poly.pdbx_seq_one_letter_code
_entity_poly.pdbx_strand_id
1 'polypeptide(L)'
;MNNHSAFEKIVGNLSEDKKEKLLLEKKEIFSNQNLEEIKGKEKLKTPEEIELISLANQATNEIRNKYGLDNFDIPPNNIHIIEENFWVKKYKENTRAGAIYLPKMQAVLVPEVPSPTLFFIRTFHEMIHFKSYNALQITNTAFRGLEIYRLGLMVVSRDKEDVYFTNLNEAVTEKMTMKYASRFFNNPLISSDVEQKKNYVKEHHLSQKEAEEIICVRQGKNSKDQPEVYHWGYPTARKILDNLIDKLFKKNNDKFQNRDEVFEVFEKSAMTGNLLPIGRLIDGTFGRGTLHELSNLDKDIKAQLEFVNLL
;
A
#
# COMPACT_ATOMS: atom_id res chain seq x y z
N MET A 1 -9.25 23.17 4.27
CA MET A 1 -9.48 22.58 5.61
C MET A 1 -8.46 21.49 5.77
N ASN A 2 -7.56 21.54 6.75
CA ASN A 2 -6.57 20.48 6.94
C ASN A 2 -7.32 19.21 7.37
N ASN A 3 -7.30 18.17 6.53
CA ASN A 3 -7.90 16.88 6.88
C ASN A 3 -7.12 16.29 8.05
N HIS A 4 -7.76 16.16 9.21
CA HIS A 4 -7.15 15.61 10.43
C HIS A 4 -7.37 14.09 10.58
N SER A 5 -7.78 13.40 9.51
CA SER A 5 -7.85 11.94 9.42
C SER A 5 -7.78 11.52 7.96
N ALA A 6 -7.49 10.25 7.68
CA ALA A 6 -7.44 9.72 6.32
C ALA A 6 -8.82 9.50 5.68
N PHE A 7 -9.90 9.45 6.45
CA PHE A 7 -11.23 9.17 5.89
C PHE A 7 -11.85 10.40 5.23
N GLU A 8 -12.20 10.26 3.96
CA GLU A 8 -12.79 11.33 3.16
C GLU A 8 -14.31 11.45 3.38
N LYS A 9 -14.98 10.31 3.62
CA LYS A 9 -16.43 10.30 3.90
C LYS A 9 -16.93 9.02 4.55
N ILE A 10 -18.17 9.09 5.01
CA ILE A 10 -18.99 7.95 5.47
C ILE A 10 -20.21 7.81 4.57
N VAL A 11 -20.44 6.61 4.03
CA VAL A 11 -21.62 6.28 3.21
C VAL A 11 -22.63 5.43 4.00
N GLY A 12 -23.90 5.50 3.60
CA GLY A 12 -24.99 4.76 4.24
C GLY A 12 -26.06 5.67 4.84
N ASN A 13 -27.09 5.04 5.39
CA ASN A 13 -28.30 5.71 5.87
C ASN A 13 -28.12 6.25 7.30
N LEU A 14 -27.43 7.38 7.42
CA LEU A 14 -27.32 8.20 8.63
C LEU A 14 -27.52 9.67 8.24
N SER A 15 -27.99 10.49 9.19
CA SER A 15 -27.98 11.95 9.03
C SER A 15 -26.56 12.47 8.87
N GLU A 16 -26.40 13.58 8.15
CA GLU A 16 -25.10 14.21 7.95
C GLU A 16 -24.43 14.59 9.28
N ASP A 17 -25.18 15.13 10.25
CA ASP A 17 -24.67 15.44 11.60
C ASP A 17 -24.02 14.22 12.28
N LYS A 18 -24.62 13.03 12.12
CA LYS A 18 -24.06 11.80 12.69
C LYS A 18 -22.80 11.37 11.97
N LYS A 19 -22.75 11.53 10.64
CA LYS A 19 -21.54 11.22 9.86
C LYS A 19 -20.40 12.17 10.22
N GLU A 20 -20.69 13.46 10.38
CA GLU A 20 -19.70 14.45 10.81
C GLU A 20 -19.14 14.12 12.19
N LYS A 21 -20.01 13.77 13.15
CA LYS A 21 -19.56 13.33 14.49
C LYS A 21 -18.63 12.11 14.41
N LEU A 22 -18.99 11.09 13.62
CA LEU A 22 -18.14 9.91 13.45
C LEU A 22 -16.80 10.24 12.79
N LEU A 23 -16.76 11.19 11.85
CA LEU A 23 -15.51 11.68 11.26
C LEU A 23 -14.67 12.45 12.29
N LEU A 24 -15.29 13.24 13.17
CA LEU A 24 -14.59 13.90 14.29
C LEU A 24 -13.96 12.87 15.23
N GLU A 25 -14.67 11.80 15.58
CA GLU A 25 -14.12 10.69 16.37
C GLU A 25 -12.89 10.04 15.69
N LYS A 26 -12.87 9.95 14.35
CA LYS A 26 -11.68 9.46 13.62
C LYS A 26 -10.50 10.42 13.67
N LYS A 27 -10.76 11.73 13.70
CA LYS A 27 -9.71 12.74 13.92
C LYS A 27 -9.12 12.62 15.32
N GLU A 28 -9.96 12.41 16.33
CA GLU A 28 -9.50 12.17 17.71
C GLU A 28 -8.63 10.92 17.80
N ILE A 29 -9.02 9.82 17.15
CA ILE A 29 -8.20 8.60 17.08
C ILE A 29 -6.85 8.90 16.42
N PHE A 30 -6.85 9.59 15.28
CA PHE A 30 -5.63 9.98 14.57
C PHE A 30 -4.70 10.83 15.44
N SER A 31 -5.23 11.75 16.24
CA SER A 31 -4.41 12.61 17.12
C SER A 31 -3.91 11.90 18.38
N ASN A 32 -4.75 11.08 19.02
CA ASN A 32 -4.44 10.53 20.33
C ASN A 32 -3.53 9.30 20.27
N GLN A 33 -3.67 8.45 19.25
CA GLN A 33 -2.89 7.23 19.04
C GLN A 33 -2.65 6.38 20.31
N ASN A 34 -3.62 6.35 21.23
CA ASN A 34 -3.55 5.47 22.39
C ASN A 34 -4.09 4.08 22.02
N LEU A 35 -3.20 3.20 21.59
CA LEU A 35 -3.54 1.86 21.10
C LEU A 35 -3.27 0.80 22.18
N GLU A 36 -4.28 0.50 23.00
CA GLU A 36 -4.15 -0.45 24.12
C GLU A 36 -3.68 -1.85 23.66
N GLU A 37 -3.99 -2.26 22.42
CA GLU A 37 -3.61 -3.56 21.86
C GLU A 37 -2.08 -3.77 21.70
N ILE A 38 -1.31 -2.68 21.57
CA ILE A 38 0.14 -2.72 21.36
C ILE A 38 0.92 -2.07 22.52
N LYS A 39 0.23 -1.70 23.60
CA LYS A 39 0.82 -1.04 24.76
C LYS A 39 1.91 -1.91 25.39
N GLY A 40 3.09 -1.33 25.57
CA GLY A 40 4.27 -2.05 26.07
C GLY A 40 4.82 -3.12 25.11
N LYS A 41 4.48 -3.02 23.81
CA LYS A 41 5.02 -3.81 22.70
C LYS A 41 5.61 -2.95 21.60
N GLU A 42 5.51 -1.63 21.75
CA GLU A 42 6.11 -0.66 20.85
C GLU A 42 7.47 -0.21 21.39
N LYS A 43 8.47 -0.18 20.50
CA LYS A 43 9.78 0.40 20.73
C LYS A 43 9.75 1.91 20.42
N LEU A 44 10.50 2.70 21.20
CA LEU A 44 10.75 4.10 20.86
C LEU A 44 11.52 4.22 19.55
N LYS A 45 11.06 5.12 18.69
CA LYS A 45 11.71 5.39 17.40
C LYS A 45 13.04 6.09 17.61
N THR A 46 14.02 5.76 16.78
CA THR A 46 15.28 6.50 16.72
C THR A 46 15.11 7.82 15.93
N PRO A 47 16.03 8.78 16.08
CA PRO A 47 16.04 9.99 15.25
C PRO A 47 16.06 9.70 13.75
N GLU A 48 16.81 8.68 13.33
CA GLU A 48 16.89 8.24 11.94
C GLU A 48 15.54 7.70 11.44
N GLU A 49 14.83 6.90 12.24
CA GLU A 49 13.50 6.39 11.89
C GLU A 49 12.48 7.54 11.76
N ILE A 50 12.57 8.56 12.61
CA ILE A 50 11.73 9.78 12.51
C ILE A 50 12.03 10.54 11.22
N GLU A 51 13.30 10.67 10.85
CA GLU A 51 13.71 11.31 9.59
C GLU A 51 13.23 10.52 8.37
N LEU A 52 13.31 9.18 8.39
CA LEU A 52 12.77 8.33 7.33
C LEU A 52 11.25 8.45 7.19
N ILE A 53 10.51 8.59 8.29
CA ILE A 53 9.06 8.88 8.27
C ILE A 53 8.80 10.25 7.62
N SER A 54 9.62 11.26 7.92
CA SER A 54 9.52 12.58 7.29
C SER A 54 9.76 12.52 5.77
N LEU A 55 10.79 11.80 5.34
CA LEU A 55 11.08 11.57 3.92
C LEU A 55 9.93 10.84 3.21
N ALA A 56 9.35 9.82 3.85
CA ALA A 56 8.19 9.11 3.32
C ALA A 56 6.97 10.05 3.22
N ASN A 57 6.76 10.94 4.19
CA ASN A 57 5.69 11.95 4.14
C ASN A 57 5.86 12.90 2.94
N GLN A 58 7.04 13.46 2.76
CA GLN A 58 7.35 14.34 1.64
C GLN A 58 7.03 13.64 0.31
N ALA A 59 7.60 12.45 0.10
CA ALA A 59 7.45 11.72 -1.14
C ALA A 59 6.01 11.29 -1.43
N THR A 60 5.27 10.84 -0.42
CA THR A 60 3.86 10.45 -0.59
C THR A 60 2.95 11.67 -0.77
N ASN A 61 3.31 12.84 -0.25
CA ASN A 61 2.62 14.10 -0.53
C ASN A 61 2.85 14.58 -1.97
N GLU A 62 4.04 14.37 -2.55
CA GLU A 62 4.27 14.64 -3.99
C GLU A 62 3.28 13.85 -4.87
N ILE A 63 3.01 12.59 -4.52
CA ILE A 63 2.02 11.75 -5.21
C ILE A 63 0.61 12.35 -5.07
N ARG A 64 0.23 12.79 -3.86
CA ARG A 64 -1.07 13.46 -3.63
C ARG A 64 -1.21 14.72 -4.46
N ASN A 65 -0.20 15.58 -4.44
CA ASN A 65 -0.19 16.85 -5.18
C ASN A 65 -0.26 16.63 -6.69
N LYS A 66 0.41 15.60 -7.23
CA LYS A 66 0.30 15.20 -8.65
C LYS A 66 -1.16 15.02 -9.09
N TYR A 67 -2.03 14.58 -8.19
CA TYR A 67 -3.45 14.34 -8.47
C TYR A 67 -4.39 15.41 -7.89
N GLY A 68 -3.86 16.56 -7.50
CA GLY A 68 -4.66 17.70 -7.00
C GLY A 68 -5.23 17.52 -5.60
N LEU A 69 -4.60 16.66 -4.78
CA LEU A 69 -4.97 16.44 -3.38
C LEU A 69 -4.02 17.21 -2.47
N ASP A 70 -4.54 17.80 -1.40
CA ASP A 70 -3.75 18.51 -0.39
C ASP A 70 -2.77 17.58 0.32
N ASN A 71 -1.66 18.14 0.82
CA ASN A 71 -0.75 17.44 1.72
C ASN A 71 -1.50 16.85 2.93
N PHE A 72 -1.09 15.66 3.33
CA PHE A 72 -1.60 15.01 4.53
C PHE A 72 -0.44 14.28 5.19
N ASP A 73 0.13 14.88 6.25
CA ASP A 73 1.25 14.29 6.96
C ASP A 73 0.77 13.31 8.04
N ILE A 74 1.42 12.15 8.09
CA ILE A 74 1.22 11.14 9.12
C ILE A 74 2.31 11.36 10.18
N PRO A 75 1.96 11.79 11.41
CA PRO A 75 2.92 11.99 12.46
C PRO A 75 3.69 10.71 12.80
N PRO A 76 4.92 10.80 13.31
CA PRO A 76 5.64 9.64 13.81
C PRO A 76 4.88 8.86 14.90
N ASN A 77 3.98 9.51 15.63
CA ASN A 77 3.16 8.85 16.65
C ASN A 77 2.08 7.91 16.06
N ASN A 78 1.79 8.00 14.76
CA ASN A 78 0.87 7.13 14.05
C ASN A 78 1.55 5.96 13.35
N ILE A 79 2.89 5.90 13.37
CA ILE A 79 3.68 4.76 12.91
C ILE A 79 4.14 4.05 14.18
N HIS A 80 3.98 2.75 14.33
CA HIS A 80 4.36 2.04 15.56
C HIS A 80 5.33 0.91 15.23
N ILE A 81 6.49 0.90 15.91
CA ILE A 81 7.53 -0.12 15.72
C ILE A 81 7.32 -1.22 16.74
N ILE A 82 6.83 -2.37 16.27
CA ILE A 82 6.37 -3.47 17.11
C ILE A 82 7.49 -4.48 17.33
N GLU A 83 7.71 -4.88 18.58
CA GLU A 83 8.66 -5.94 18.94
C GLU A 83 8.44 -7.20 18.10
N GLU A 84 9.53 -7.76 17.53
CA GLU A 84 9.47 -8.88 16.58
C GLU A 84 8.72 -10.10 17.15
N ASN A 85 8.99 -10.47 18.39
CA ASN A 85 8.34 -11.62 19.04
C ASN A 85 6.81 -11.45 19.13
N PHE A 86 6.34 -10.22 19.41
CA PHE A 86 4.92 -9.93 19.43
C PHE A 86 4.33 -9.90 18.02
N TRP A 87 5.05 -9.33 17.05
CA TRP A 87 4.65 -9.32 15.65
C TRP A 87 4.43 -10.72 15.11
N VAL A 88 5.39 -11.64 15.34
CA VAL A 88 5.32 -13.01 14.84
C VAL A 88 4.07 -13.71 15.36
N LYS A 89 3.86 -13.65 16.69
CA LYS A 89 2.74 -14.30 17.37
C LYS A 89 1.38 -13.73 16.98
N LYS A 90 1.27 -12.41 16.81
CA LYS A 90 -0.03 -11.75 16.61
C LYS A 90 -0.40 -11.66 15.13
N TYR A 91 0.56 -11.32 14.27
CA TYR A 91 0.28 -10.91 12.89
C TYR A 91 0.89 -11.87 11.87
N LYS A 92 2.13 -12.35 12.05
CA LYS A 92 2.83 -13.12 11.01
C LYS A 92 2.22 -14.50 10.77
N GLU A 93 1.76 -15.18 11.82
CA GLU A 93 1.10 -16.49 11.70
C GLU A 93 -0.18 -16.43 10.84
N ASN A 94 -0.86 -15.27 10.80
CA ASN A 94 -2.16 -15.12 10.15
C ASN A 94 -2.15 -14.27 8.86
N THR A 95 -1.16 -13.41 8.65
CA THR A 95 -1.20 -12.40 7.56
C THR A 95 -0.01 -12.44 6.62
N ARG A 96 1.13 -13.03 7.02
CA ARG A 96 2.44 -12.91 6.32
C ARG A 96 2.86 -11.45 6.01
N ALA A 97 2.23 -10.45 6.63
CA ALA A 97 2.44 -9.05 6.28
C ALA A 97 3.80 -8.54 6.79
N GLY A 98 4.47 -7.73 5.96
CA GLY A 98 5.74 -7.07 6.30
C GLY A 98 5.58 -5.80 7.13
N ALA A 99 4.43 -5.13 7.00
CA ALA A 99 3.89 -4.05 7.80
C ALA A 99 2.37 -4.02 7.55
N ILE A 100 1.60 -3.25 8.32
CA ILE A 100 0.14 -3.17 8.17
C ILE A 100 -0.35 -1.77 8.51
N TYR A 101 -1.07 -1.13 7.59
CA TYR A 101 -1.97 -0.01 7.89
C TYR A 101 -3.29 -0.51 8.48
N LEU A 102 -3.69 0.04 9.62
CA LEU A 102 -4.95 -0.24 10.31
C LEU A 102 -5.89 0.95 10.18
N PRO A 103 -6.80 0.98 9.19
CA PRO A 103 -7.55 2.19 8.88
C PRO A 103 -8.45 2.66 10.03
N LYS A 104 -9.07 1.74 10.77
CA LYS A 104 -9.94 2.12 11.91
C LYS A 104 -9.17 2.76 13.07
N MET A 105 -7.89 2.41 13.23
CA MET A 105 -6.99 2.93 14.26
C MET A 105 -6.15 4.11 13.77
N GLN A 106 -6.19 4.40 12.46
CA GLN A 106 -5.41 5.47 11.83
C GLN A 106 -3.91 5.33 12.17
N ALA A 107 -3.42 4.10 12.09
CA ALA A 107 -2.10 3.71 12.57
C ALA A 107 -1.43 2.77 11.57
N VAL A 108 -0.12 2.87 11.43
CA VAL A 108 0.74 1.94 10.70
C VAL A 108 1.51 1.13 11.73
N LEU A 109 1.48 -0.19 11.62
CA LEU A 109 2.31 -1.07 12.42
C LEU A 109 3.43 -1.64 11.55
N VAL A 110 4.67 -1.46 11.98
CA VAL A 110 5.87 -2.01 11.33
C VAL A 110 6.58 -2.89 12.35
N PRO A 111 6.95 -4.14 12.06
CA PRO A 111 7.80 -4.89 12.96
C PRO A 111 9.17 -4.21 13.09
N GLU A 112 9.86 -4.43 14.20
CA GLU A 112 11.29 -4.14 14.26
C GLU A 112 12.00 -4.85 13.10
N VAL A 113 12.73 -4.06 12.32
CA VAL A 113 13.40 -4.54 11.11
C VAL A 113 14.89 -4.25 11.17
N PRO A 114 15.70 -5.10 10.54
CA PRO A 114 17.16 -5.01 10.64
C PRO A 114 17.82 -3.92 9.80
N SER A 115 17.07 -3.25 8.92
CA SER A 115 17.59 -2.38 7.86
C SER A 115 16.76 -1.09 7.78
N PRO A 116 17.40 0.09 7.77
CA PRO A 116 16.74 1.37 7.52
C PRO A 116 16.01 1.40 6.17
N THR A 117 16.56 0.77 5.13
CA THR A 117 15.87 0.64 3.83
C THR A 117 14.57 -0.15 3.96
N LEU A 118 14.60 -1.27 4.69
CA LEU A 118 13.42 -2.10 4.88
C LEU A 118 12.35 -1.37 5.71
N PHE A 119 12.76 -0.63 6.74
CA PHE A 119 11.87 0.24 7.52
C PHE A 119 11.22 1.30 6.63
N PHE A 120 12.03 2.01 5.85
CA PHE A 120 11.57 3.06 4.95
C PHE A 120 10.58 2.53 3.91
N ILE A 121 10.92 1.44 3.20
CA ILE A 121 10.06 0.85 2.16
C ILE A 121 8.73 0.37 2.73
N ARG A 122 8.75 -0.34 3.86
CA ARG A 122 7.52 -0.83 4.51
C ARG A 122 6.65 0.32 5.00
N THR A 123 7.25 1.31 5.65
CA THR A 123 6.54 2.51 6.10
C THR A 123 5.94 3.27 4.92
N PHE A 124 6.69 3.44 3.84
CA PHE A 124 6.24 4.10 2.62
C PHE A 124 5.03 3.39 2.00
N HIS A 125 5.07 2.06 1.90
CA HIS A 125 3.97 1.24 1.38
C HIS A 125 2.68 1.45 2.18
N GLU A 126 2.76 1.31 3.50
CA GLU A 126 1.60 1.50 4.37
C GLU A 126 1.12 2.95 4.39
N MET A 127 2.04 3.92 4.24
CA MET A 127 1.67 5.32 4.09
C MET A 127 0.94 5.59 2.77
N ILE A 128 1.25 4.89 1.66
CA ILE A 128 0.42 5.00 0.45
C ILE A 128 -1.00 4.52 0.75
N HIS A 129 -1.19 3.38 1.41
CA HIS A 129 -2.53 2.92 1.80
C HIS A 129 -3.25 3.95 2.69
N PHE A 130 -2.54 4.48 3.69
CA PHE A 130 -3.07 5.47 4.62
C PHE A 130 -3.43 6.80 3.93
N LYS A 131 -2.62 7.23 2.96
CA LYS A 131 -2.82 8.50 2.24
C LYS A 131 -3.68 8.36 0.98
N SER A 132 -4.02 7.15 0.57
CA SER A 132 -4.95 6.89 -0.54
C SER A 132 -6.39 7.20 -0.14
N TYR A 133 -7.31 7.14 -1.09
CA TYR A 133 -8.72 7.37 -0.80
C TYR A 133 -9.26 6.34 0.20
N ASN A 134 -9.73 6.82 1.35
CA ASN A 134 -10.33 6.00 2.38
C ASN A 134 -11.78 6.43 2.61
N ALA A 135 -12.71 5.48 2.70
CA ALA A 135 -14.09 5.76 3.05
C ALA A 135 -14.67 4.69 3.97
N LEU A 136 -15.59 5.10 4.82
CA LEU A 136 -16.33 4.21 5.71
C LEU A 136 -17.76 3.99 5.22
N GLN A 137 -18.38 2.91 5.65
CA GLN A 137 -19.80 2.62 5.45
C GLN A 137 -20.48 2.22 6.75
N ILE A 138 -21.79 2.48 6.80
CA ILE A 138 -22.69 1.89 7.78
C ILE A 138 -23.30 0.63 7.18
N THR A 139 -23.02 -0.51 7.81
CA THR A 139 -23.52 -1.80 7.30
C THR A 139 -24.98 -2.03 7.61
N ASN A 140 -25.64 -2.80 6.75
CA ASN A 140 -27.05 -3.17 6.90
C ASN A 140 -27.24 -4.50 7.66
N THR A 141 -26.16 -5.07 8.21
CA THR A 141 -26.17 -6.31 8.97
C THR A 141 -26.90 -6.13 10.32
N ALA A 142 -27.29 -7.25 10.94
CA ALA A 142 -27.96 -7.26 12.26
C ALA A 142 -27.17 -6.47 13.33
N PHE A 143 -25.85 -6.38 13.15
CA PHE A 143 -24.95 -5.50 13.88
C PHE A 143 -24.56 -4.32 12.97
N ARG A 144 -25.36 -3.25 12.96
CA ARG A 144 -25.02 -2.00 12.27
C ARG A 144 -23.71 -1.47 12.84
N GLY A 145 -22.63 -1.56 12.07
CA GLY A 145 -21.30 -1.12 12.46
C GLY A 145 -20.70 -0.14 11.46
N LEU A 146 -19.80 0.71 11.95
CA LEU A 146 -18.98 1.58 11.11
C LEU A 146 -17.77 0.78 10.59
N GLU A 147 -17.68 0.66 9.28
CA GLU A 147 -16.80 -0.31 8.63
C GLU A 147 -16.08 0.29 7.45
N ILE A 148 -14.99 -0.36 7.02
CA ILE A 148 -14.30 0.08 5.81
C ILE A 148 -15.23 -0.16 4.62
N TYR A 149 -15.41 0.88 3.82
CA TYR A 149 -16.04 0.78 2.52
C TYR A 149 -14.99 0.68 1.44
N ARG A 150 -13.97 1.55 1.53
CA ARG A 150 -12.92 1.66 0.55
C ARG A 150 -11.57 2.01 1.15
N LEU A 151 -10.54 1.42 0.57
CA LEU A 151 -9.13 1.66 0.84
C LEU A 151 -8.40 1.64 -0.52
N GLY A 152 -8.04 2.79 -1.05
CA GLY A 152 -7.49 2.90 -2.40
C GLY A 152 -8.47 2.35 -3.44
N LEU A 153 -8.05 1.30 -4.15
CA LEU A 153 -8.87 0.57 -5.13
C LEU A 153 -9.79 -0.48 -4.51
N MET A 154 -9.46 -0.96 -3.29
CA MET A 154 -10.22 -2.00 -2.61
C MET A 154 -11.64 -1.51 -2.31
N VAL A 155 -12.63 -2.38 -2.52
CA VAL A 155 -14.04 -2.13 -2.19
C VAL A 155 -14.57 -3.27 -1.34
N VAL A 156 -15.17 -2.95 -0.20
CA VAL A 156 -15.84 -3.90 0.69
C VAL A 156 -17.34 -3.82 0.46
N SER A 157 -17.99 -4.96 0.24
CA SER A 157 -19.45 -5.05 0.10
C SER A 157 -20.17 -4.57 1.36
N ARG A 158 -21.45 -4.22 1.24
CA ARG A 158 -22.22 -3.65 2.36
C ARG A 158 -22.59 -4.67 3.44
N ASP A 159 -22.66 -5.94 3.06
CA ASP A 159 -22.81 -7.10 3.95
C ASP A 159 -21.49 -7.61 4.52
N LYS A 160 -20.34 -7.14 4.00
CA LYS A 160 -18.97 -7.52 4.35
C LYS A 160 -18.54 -8.93 3.90
N GLU A 161 -19.37 -9.62 3.15
CA GLU A 161 -19.07 -10.99 2.70
C GLU A 161 -18.02 -11.01 1.57
N ASP A 162 -17.93 -9.89 0.83
CA ASP A 162 -17.03 -9.76 -0.30
C ASP A 162 -16.13 -8.52 -0.19
N VAL A 163 -14.87 -8.76 -0.55
CA VAL A 163 -13.86 -7.73 -0.75
C VAL A 163 -13.36 -7.88 -2.17
N TYR A 164 -13.37 -6.78 -2.91
CA TYR A 164 -12.99 -6.73 -4.32
C TYR A 164 -11.72 -5.91 -4.50
N PHE A 165 -10.93 -6.29 -5.51
CA PHE A 165 -9.71 -5.59 -5.94
C PHE A 165 -8.60 -5.53 -4.89
N THR A 166 -8.54 -6.44 -3.92
CA THR A 166 -7.45 -6.51 -2.94
C THR A 166 -6.11 -6.72 -3.64
N ASN A 167 -6.02 -7.69 -4.56
CA ASN A 167 -4.77 -7.97 -5.27
C ASN A 167 -4.34 -6.79 -6.13
N LEU A 168 -5.30 -6.16 -6.83
CA LEU A 168 -5.03 -5.00 -7.67
C LEU A 168 -4.61 -3.79 -6.83
N ASN A 169 -5.23 -3.58 -5.67
CA ASN A 169 -4.87 -2.52 -4.72
C ASN A 169 -3.42 -2.69 -4.24
N GLU A 170 -3.05 -3.87 -3.74
CA GLU A 170 -1.67 -4.13 -3.30
C GLU A 170 -0.66 -4.02 -4.45
N ALA A 171 -1.00 -4.50 -5.66
CA ALA A 171 -0.13 -4.37 -6.82
C ALA A 171 0.15 -2.92 -7.20
N VAL A 172 -0.88 -2.06 -7.17
CA VAL A 172 -0.75 -0.63 -7.45
C VAL A 172 0.06 0.06 -6.35
N THR A 173 -0.25 -0.21 -5.08
CA THR A 173 0.51 0.33 -3.94
C THR A 173 1.98 -0.08 -4.01
N GLU A 174 2.29 -1.35 -4.23
CA GLU A 174 3.67 -1.85 -4.34
C GLU A 174 4.41 -1.19 -5.50
N LYS A 175 3.78 -1.08 -6.68
CA LYS A 175 4.38 -0.41 -7.85
C LYS A 175 4.62 1.09 -7.61
N MET A 176 3.73 1.76 -6.89
CA MET A 176 3.93 3.13 -6.44
C MET A 176 5.13 3.20 -5.48
N THR A 177 5.22 2.31 -4.49
CA THR A 177 6.37 2.22 -3.58
C THR A 177 7.67 2.05 -4.37
N MET A 178 7.74 1.08 -5.28
CA MET A 178 8.91 0.83 -6.13
C MET A 178 9.30 2.10 -6.93
N LYS A 179 8.34 2.73 -7.60
CA LYS A 179 8.56 3.90 -8.46
C LYS A 179 9.04 5.12 -7.68
N TYR A 180 8.38 5.43 -6.56
CA TYR A 180 8.59 6.70 -5.86
C TYR A 180 9.64 6.59 -4.74
N ALA A 181 9.75 5.45 -4.03
CA ALA A 181 10.69 5.29 -2.93
C ALA A 181 12.13 5.03 -3.41
N SER A 182 12.32 4.37 -4.55
CA SER A 182 13.66 4.09 -5.10
C SER A 182 14.49 5.35 -5.39
N ARG A 183 13.84 6.50 -5.58
CA ARG A 183 14.51 7.81 -5.74
C ARG A 183 15.37 8.18 -4.53
N PHE A 184 15.07 7.63 -3.36
CA PHE A 184 15.77 7.92 -2.11
C PHE A 184 16.91 6.95 -1.82
N PHE A 185 17.18 5.95 -2.67
CA PHE A 185 18.23 4.95 -2.44
C PHE A 185 19.67 5.51 -2.38
N ASN A 186 19.87 6.77 -2.78
CA ASN A 186 21.13 7.48 -2.59
C ASN A 186 21.15 8.34 -1.29
N ASN A 187 20.09 8.35 -0.50
CA ASN A 187 20.04 9.08 0.77
C ASN A 187 21.00 8.42 1.79
N PRO A 188 21.81 9.19 2.53
CA PRO A 188 22.78 8.65 3.48
C PRO A 188 22.20 7.71 4.55
N LEU A 189 20.92 7.86 4.91
CA LEU A 189 20.25 6.98 5.88
C LEU A 189 20.02 5.55 5.37
N ILE A 190 20.01 5.34 4.05
CA ILE A 190 19.69 4.04 3.42
C ILE A 190 20.73 3.57 2.38
N SER A 191 21.70 4.40 2.01
CA SER A 191 22.66 4.09 0.94
C SER A 191 23.57 2.89 1.23
N SER A 192 23.80 2.55 2.51
CA SER A 192 24.63 1.41 2.90
C SER A 192 24.00 0.06 2.50
N ASP A 193 22.69 -0.08 2.59
CA ASP A 193 21.97 -1.28 2.16
C ASP A 193 22.00 -1.43 0.62
N VAL A 194 22.01 -0.30 -0.09
CA VAL A 194 22.09 -0.26 -1.56
C VAL A 194 23.46 -0.70 -2.04
N GLU A 195 24.52 -0.33 -1.33
CA GLU A 195 25.88 -0.83 -1.61
C GLU A 195 25.99 -2.34 -1.36
N GLN A 196 25.44 -2.85 -0.25
CA GLN A 196 25.38 -4.28 0.02
C GLN A 196 24.64 -5.05 -1.08
N LYS A 197 23.49 -4.52 -1.53
CA LYS A 197 22.75 -5.07 -2.67
C LYS A 197 23.62 -5.11 -3.94
N LYS A 198 24.33 -4.03 -4.27
CA LYS A 198 25.20 -3.97 -5.47
C LYS A 198 26.30 -5.03 -5.41
N ASN A 199 26.94 -5.20 -4.26
CA ASN A 199 27.98 -6.21 -4.07
C ASN A 199 27.42 -7.62 -4.24
N TYR A 200 26.27 -7.91 -3.63
CA TYR A 200 25.58 -9.19 -3.76
C TYR A 200 25.21 -9.51 -5.22
N VAL A 201 24.63 -8.55 -5.95
CA VAL A 201 24.27 -8.71 -7.37
C VAL A 201 25.51 -9.05 -8.21
N LYS A 202 26.64 -8.38 -7.96
CA LYS A 202 27.90 -8.61 -8.66
C LYS A 202 28.50 -9.99 -8.33
N GLU A 203 28.55 -10.36 -7.06
CA GLU A 203 29.11 -11.64 -6.60
C GLU A 203 28.30 -12.83 -7.12
N HIS A 204 26.97 -12.71 -7.15
CA HIS A 204 26.07 -13.76 -7.60
C HIS A 204 25.71 -13.72 -9.09
N HIS A 205 26.29 -12.78 -9.85
CA HIS A 205 26.08 -12.64 -11.30
C HIS A 205 24.59 -12.54 -11.70
N LEU A 206 23.80 -11.83 -10.89
CA LEU A 206 22.37 -11.69 -11.12
C LEU A 206 22.08 -10.83 -12.34
N SER A 207 21.08 -11.20 -13.13
CA SER A 207 20.57 -10.37 -14.21
C SER A 207 19.97 -9.07 -13.69
N GLN A 208 19.85 -8.06 -14.55
CA GLN A 208 19.21 -6.79 -14.18
C GLN A 208 17.80 -7.01 -13.60
N LYS A 209 17.02 -7.90 -14.21
CA LYS A 209 15.66 -8.21 -13.76
C LYS A 209 15.64 -8.84 -12.36
N GLU A 210 16.58 -9.74 -12.05
CA GLU A 210 16.70 -10.32 -10.71
C GLU A 210 17.15 -9.27 -9.69
N ALA A 211 18.07 -8.38 -10.07
CA ALA A 211 18.55 -7.30 -9.22
C ALA A 211 17.44 -6.27 -8.90
N GLU A 212 16.56 -5.97 -9.85
CA GLU A 212 15.41 -5.07 -9.65
C GLU A 212 14.40 -5.60 -8.63
N GLU A 213 14.32 -6.92 -8.47
CA GLU A 213 13.41 -7.58 -7.52
C GLU A 213 13.91 -7.57 -6.06
N ILE A 214 15.18 -7.23 -5.83
CA ILE A 214 15.79 -7.16 -4.49
C ILE A 214 15.63 -5.73 -3.94
N ILE A 215 15.12 -5.58 -2.73
CA ILE A 215 15.09 -4.31 -1.98
C ILE A 215 16.46 -4.05 -1.36
N CYS A 216 16.89 -4.96 -0.48
CA CYS A 216 18.15 -4.86 0.24
C CYS A 216 18.70 -6.26 0.55
N VAL A 217 20.00 -6.29 0.84
CA VAL A 217 20.72 -7.49 1.25
C VAL A 217 21.41 -7.17 2.57
N ARG A 218 21.28 -8.07 3.54
CA ARG A 218 21.97 -7.95 4.82
C ARG A 218 22.92 -9.10 5.01
N GLN A 219 24.18 -8.80 5.33
CA GLN A 219 25.12 -9.80 5.79
C GLN A 219 24.67 -10.34 7.16
N GLY A 220 24.74 -11.66 7.34
CA GLY A 220 24.45 -12.27 8.63
C GLY A 220 25.43 -11.81 9.71
N LYS A 221 25.10 -12.04 10.98
CA LYS A 221 25.94 -11.58 12.12
C LYS A 221 27.33 -12.23 12.10
N ASN A 222 27.49 -13.40 11.49
CA ASN A 222 28.77 -14.06 11.29
C ASN A 222 29.13 -14.15 9.80
N SER A 223 30.42 -14.12 9.48
CA SER A 223 30.94 -14.26 8.10
C SER A 223 30.64 -15.60 7.42
N LYS A 224 30.09 -16.58 8.15
CA LYS A 224 29.66 -17.88 7.64
C LYS A 224 28.16 -17.95 7.37
N ASP A 225 27.39 -16.97 7.83
CA ASP A 225 25.95 -16.95 7.66
C ASP A 225 25.62 -16.52 6.23
N GLN A 226 24.66 -17.20 5.60
CA GLN A 226 24.17 -16.75 4.29
C GLN A 226 23.52 -15.36 4.43
N PRO A 227 23.73 -14.47 3.45
CA PRO A 227 23.11 -13.16 3.48
C PRO A 227 21.59 -13.29 3.40
N GLU A 228 20.88 -12.45 4.14
CA GLU A 228 19.44 -12.31 4.06
C GLU A 228 19.09 -11.38 2.90
N VAL A 229 18.33 -11.89 1.94
CA VAL A 229 17.88 -11.13 0.76
C VAL A 229 16.41 -10.78 0.90
N TYR A 230 16.11 -9.49 0.85
CA TYR A 230 14.75 -8.97 0.97
C TYR A 230 14.24 -8.57 -0.41
N HIS A 231 13.05 -9.05 -0.78
CA HIS A 231 12.43 -8.81 -2.08
C HIS A 231 11.18 -7.94 -1.98
N TRP A 232 10.81 -7.30 -3.09
CA TRP A 232 9.52 -6.62 -3.23
C TRP A 232 8.34 -7.58 -3.04
N GLY A 233 7.26 -7.04 -2.48
CA GLY A 233 6.04 -7.76 -2.17
C GLY A 233 5.23 -8.16 -3.40
N TYR A 234 4.21 -8.98 -3.14
CA TYR A 234 3.10 -9.27 -4.06
C TYR A 234 3.50 -9.60 -5.51
N PRO A 235 4.50 -10.47 -5.77
CA PRO A 235 5.03 -10.70 -7.12
C PRO A 235 3.95 -11.16 -8.11
N THR A 236 3.02 -12.02 -7.69
CA THR A 236 1.91 -12.48 -8.54
C THR A 236 0.93 -11.35 -8.84
N ALA A 237 0.54 -10.54 -7.84
CA ALA A 237 -0.39 -9.43 -8.06
C ALA A 237 0.24 -8.34 -8.94
N ARG A 238 1.52 -8.03 -8.73
CA ARG A 238 2.29 -7.14 -9.62
C ARG A 238 2.32 -7.66 -11.05
N LYS A 239 2.50 -8.97 -11.25
CA LYS A 239 2.46 -9.58 -12.59
C LYS A 239 1.09 -9.47 -13.25
N ILE A 240 0.00 -9.63 -12.49
CA ILE A 240 -1.38 -9.42 -12.99
C ILE A 240 -1.53 -7.98 -13.49
N LEU A 241 -1.12 -7.00 -12.68
CA LEU A 241 -1.18 -5.59 -13.06
C LEU A 241 -0.30 -5.27 -14.27
N ASP A 242 0.95 -5.76 -14.30
CA ASP A 242 1.87 -5.54 -15.43
C ASP A 242 1.28 -6.10 -16.75
N ASN A 243 0.75 -7.33 -16.72
CA ASN A 243 0.14 -7.94 -17.90
C ASN A 243 -1.10 -7.16 -18.37
N LEU A 244 -1.91 -6.66 -17.42
CA LEU A 244 -3.07 -5.84 -17.73
C LEU A 244 -2.65 -4.50 -18.37
N ILE A 245 -1.65 -3.82 -17.81
CA ILE A 245 -1.09 -2.57 -18.36
C ILE A 245 -0.56 -2.79 -19.77
N ASP A 246 0.20 -3.88 -20.01
CA ASP A 246 0.77 -4.18 -21.33
C ASP A 246 -0.31 -4.33 -22.40
N LYS A 247 -1.37 -5.08 -22.07
CA LYS A 247 -2.50 -5.32 -22.97
C LYS A 247 -3.31 -4.05 -23.21
N LEU A 248 -3.55 -3.26 -22.16
CA LEU A 248 -4.23 -1.97 -22.25
C LEU A 248 -3.46 -0.98 -23.14
N PHE A 249 -2.15 -0.86 -22.91
CA PHE A 249 -1.27 -0.01 -23.71
C PHE A 249 -1.27 -0.44 -25.17
N LYS A 250 -1.07 -1.74 -25.45
CA LYS A 250 -1.06 -2.27 -26.83
C LYS A 250 -2.36 -2.01 -27.59
N LYS A 251 -3.52 -2.07 -26.92
CA LYS A 251 -4.84 -1.86 -27.55
C LYS A 251 -5.30 -0.39 -27.55
N ASN A 252 -4.59 0.51 -26.88
CA ASN A 252 -4.90 1.94 -26.80
C ASN A 252 -3.65 2.80 -27.05
N ASN A 253 -2.77 2.38 -27.95
CA ASN A 253 -1.50 3.07 -28.26
C ASN A 253 -1.71 4.41 -29.00
N ASP A 254 -2.93 4.67 -29.46
CA ASP A 254 -3.38 5.97 -29.96
C ASP A 254 -3.67 6.98 -28.84
N LYS A 255 -3.97 6.49 -27.62
CA LYS A 255 -4.32 7.32 -26.46
C LYS A 255 -3.19 7.48 -25.46
N PHE A 256 -2.30 6.50 -25.39
CA PHE A 256 -1.19 6.46 -24.44
C PHE A 256 0.14 6.42 -25.17
N GLN A 257 1.10 7.21 -24.73
CA GLN A 257 2.45 7.26 -25.28
C GLN A 257 3.33 6.13 -24.76
N ASN A 258 3.06 5.66 -23.54
CA ASN A 258 3.83 4.62 -22.88
C ASN A 258 3.01 3.88 -21.81
N ARG A 259 3.60 2.83 -21.23
CA ARG A 259 3.00 2.02 -20.15
C ARG A 259 2.74 2.81 -18.88
N ASP A 260 3.57 3.81 -18.58
CA ASP A 260 3.45 4.59 -17.36
C ASP A 260 2.19 5.46 -17.37
N GLU A 261 1.81 6.02 -18.52
CA GLU A 261 0.54 6.77 -18.63
C GLU A 261 -0.68 5.89 -18.38
N VAL A 262 -0.63 4.60 -18.76
CA VAL A 262 -1.68 3.63 -18.41
C VAL A 262 -1.68 3.38 -16.91
N PHE A 263 -0.50 3.18 -16.30
CA PHE A 263 -0.37 2.97 -14.86
C PHE A 263 -0.88 4.19 -14.05
N GLU A 264 -0.67 5.41 -14.54
CA GLU A 264 -1.16 6.64 -13.90
C GLU A 264 -2.68 6.70 -13.78
N VAL A 265 -3.42 6.03 -14.66
CA VAL A 265 -4.89 5.87 -14.51
C VAL A 265 -5.19 5.09 -13.22
N PHE A 266 -4.40 4.07 -12.90
CA PHE A 266 -4.54 3.27 -11.68
C PHE A 266 -4.09 4.05 -10.44
N GLU A 267 -2.91 4.67 -10.48
CA GLU A 267 -2.40 5.53 -9.39
C GLU A 267 -3.44 6.61 -9.02
N LYS A 268 -3.94 7.35 -10.02
CA LYS A 268 -4.93 8.41 -9.80
C LYS A 268 -6.22 7.88 -9.20
N SER A 269 -6.69 6.73 -9.64
CA SER A 269 -7.94 6.13 -9.15
C SER A 269 -7.80 5.64 -7.70
N ALA A 270 -6.62 5.11 -7.33
CA ALA A 270 -6.32 4.72 -5.95
C ALA A 270 -6.27 5.95 -5.02
N MET A 271 -5.61 7.03 -5.46
CA MET A 271 -5.45 8.23 -4.65
C MET A 271 -6.74 9.05 -4.51
N THR A 272 -7.50 9.23 -5.60
CA THR A 272 -8.69 10.10 -5.62
C THR A 272 -9.98 9.37 -5.31
N GLY A 273 -9.95 8.04 -5.36
CA GLY A 273 -11.12 7.20 -5.24
C GLY A 273 -11.99 7.14 -6.49
N ASN A 274 -11.63 7.78 -7.60
CA ASN A 274 -12.45 7.71 -8.82
C ASN A 274 -12.13 6.44 -9.62
N LEU A 275 -12.93 5.38 -9.48
CA LEU A 275 -12.74 4.10 -10.20
C LEU A 275 -13.27 4.11 -11.65
N LEU A 276 -14.06 5.12 -12.01
CA LEU A 276 -14.73 5.17 -13.32
C LEU A 276 -13.76 5.17 -14.51
N PRO A 277 -12.62 5.89 -14.48
CA PRO A 277 -11.61 5.83 -15.54
C PRO A 277 -11.05 4.42 -15.76
N ILE A 278 -10.72 3.68 -14.69
CA ILE A 278 -10.27 2.27 -14.79
C ILE A 278 -11.36 1.42 -15.44
N GLY A 279 -12.60 1.52 -14.94
CA GLY A 279 -13.71 0.73 -15.48
C GLY A 279 -13.96 1.00 -16.95
N ARG A 280 -13.98 2.27 -17.37
CA ARG A 280 -14.13 2.64 -18.78
C ARG A 280 -12.97 2.16 -19.64
N LEU A 281 -11.75 2.23 -19.13
CA LEU A 281 -10.57 1.81 -19.85
C LEU A 281 -10.57 0.28 -20.07
N ILE A 282 -10.81 -0.50 -19.01
CA ILE A 282 -10.82 -1.96 -19.08
C ILE A 282 -11.99 -2.47 -19.89
N ASP A 283 -13.23 -2.07 -19.55
CA ASP A 283 -14.41 -2.57 -20.23
C ASP A 283 -14.49 -2.06 -21.68
N GLY A 284 -14.00 -0.85 -21.95
CA GLY A 284 -13.92 -0.30 -23.30
C GLY A 284 -12.87 -1.00 -24.19
N THR A 285 -11.87 -1.65 -23.58
CA THR A 285 -10.79 -2.33 -24.30
C THR A 285 -11.06 -3.82 -24.52
N PHE A 286 -11.64 -4.49 -23.52
CA PHE A 286 -11.80 -5.95 -23.51
C PHE A 286 -13.25 -6.42 -23.54
N GLY A 287 -14.22 -5.52 -23.37
CA GLY A 287 -15.64 -5.84 -23.35
C GLY A 287 -16.31 -5.48 -22.02
N ARG A 288 -17.61 -5.20 -22.08
CA ARG A 288 -18.39 -4.82 -20.90
C ARG A 288 -18.38 -5.94 -19.86
N GLY A 289 -18.08 -5.60 -18.60
CA GLY A 289 -18.07 -6.55 -17.49
C GLY A 289 -16.70 -7.16 -17.19
N THR A 290 -15.68 -6.91 -17.99
CA THR A 290 -14.32 -7.42 -17.74
C THR A 290 -13.77 -6.96 -16.38
N LEU A 291 -13.98 -5.70 -15.97
CA LEU A 291 -13.55 -5.25 -14.65
C LEU A 291 -14.27 -6.01 -13.52
N HIS A 292 -15.55 -6.32 -13.70
CA HIS A 292 -16.33 -7.06 -12.71
C HIS A 292 -15.83 -8.51 -12.58
N GLU A 293 -15.56 -9.18 -13.70
CA GLU A 293 -15.00 -10.54 -13.69
C GLU A 293 -13.61 -10.57 -13.04
N LEU A 294 -12.73 -9.61 -13.38
CA LEU A 294 -11.44 -9.44 -12.72
C LEU A 294 -11.58 -9.32 -11.20
N SER A 295 -12.62 -8.61 -10.74
CA SER A 295 -12.92 -8.40 -9.31
C SER A 295 -13.45 -9.66 -8.61
N ASN A 296 -14.24 -10.49 -9.30
CA ASN A 296 -14.79 -11.72 -8.74
C ASN A 296 -13.72 -12.80 -8.52
N LEU A 297 -12.62 -12.72 -9.27
CA LEU A 297 -11.47 -13.61 -9.14
C LEU A 297 -10.48 -13.17 -8.05
N ASP A 298 -10.76 -12.13 -7.27
CA ASP A 298 -9.81 -11.57 -6.28
C ASP A 298 -9.39 -12.58 -5.20
N LYS A 299 -10.29 -13.51 -4.84
CA LYS A 299 -10.02 -14.61 -3.88
C LYS A 299 -9.20 -15.76 -4.48
N ASP A 300 -9.07 -15.83 -5.81
CA ASP A 300 -8.25 -16.83 -6.53
C ASP A 300 -7.25 -16.13 -7.47
N ILE A 301 -6.11 -15.74 -6.91
CA ILE A 301 -5.06 -15.01 -7.63
C ILE A 301 -4.50 -15.78 -8.84
N LYS A 302 -4.60 -17.13 -8.87
CA LYS A 302 -4.15 -17.92 -10.02
C LYS A 302 -5.15 -17.80 -11.16
N ALA A 303 -6.43 -18.01 -10.87
CA ALA A 303 -7.50 -17.81 -11.85
C ALA A 303 -7.53 -16.35 -12.35
N GLN A 304 -7.29 -15.37 -11.46
CA GLN A 304 -7.18 -13.97 -11.84
C GLN A 304 -6.03 -13.70 -12.83
N LEU A 305 -4.87 -14.32 -12.61
CA LEU A 305 -3.73 -14.22 -13.53
C LEU A 305 -4.01 -14.90 -14.88
N GLU A 306 -4.60 -16.09 -14.86
CA GLU A 306 -5.01 -16.80 -16.08
C GLU A 306 -6.01 -15.98 -16.89
N PHE A 307 -7.02 -15.41 -16.23
CA PHE A 307 -8.00 -14.53 -16.86
C PHE A 307 -7.33 -13.34 -17.55
N VAL A 308 -6.46 -12.60 -16.85
CA VAL A 308 -5.75 -11.46 -17.46
C VAL A 308 -4.87 -11.88 -18.63
N ASN A 309 -4.25 -13.07 -18.58
CA ASN A 309 -3.45 -13.58 -19.69
C ASN A 309 -4.28 -13.83 -20.96
N LEU A 310 -5.57 -14.15 -20.83
CA LEU A 310 -6.49 -14.45 -21.93
C LEU A 310 -7.10 -13.20 -22.61
N LEU A 311 -7.03 -12.02 -21.99
CA LEU A 311 -7.53 -10.74 -22.54
C LEU A 311 -6.74 -10.24 -23.78
#